data_AF-A0A822C2S0-F1
#
_entry.id   AF-A0A822C2S0-F1
#
_cell.length_a   1.000
_cell.length_b   1.000
_cell.length_c   1.000
_cell.angle_alpha   90.00
_cell.angle_beta   90.00
_cell.angle_gamma   90.00
#
_symmetry.space_group_name_H-M   'P 1'
#
loop_
_entity.id
_entity.type
_entity.pdbx_description
1 polymer ?
#
loop_
_entity_poly.entity_id
_entity_poly.type
_entity_poly.pdbx_seq_one_letter_code
_entity_poly.pdbx_strand_id
1 'polypeptide(L)'
;MSVWYAFGNLIGYGVDFSTNTAAGRLLTAGLYILGLILVASYTANLASELTIAKSKDFISGIDDIKNGKIPFNRIGILVGAAEEEYYLREVSEGNKNYYPLTSRAHLYESLLAGIIDISFTDSGISEYATNNIYCNLTLIGNDFNKGAFGIVTPREWLYAQDLDVNILSLRESGDLENLRNKWFEVKNCLNSFEASTAIGIEAVSGLFLVFGVIIILSLVLFVWTKRHNIKNGLFLLIYIYINFQL
;
A
#
# COMPACT_ATOMS: atom_id res chain seq x y z
N MET A 1 37.04 -7.12 24.02
CA MET A 1 35.74 -6.46 23.79
C MET A 1 34.73 -7.12 24.70
N SER A 2 34.05 -6.39 25.58
CA SER A 2 32.93 -6.95 26.34
C SER A 2 31.75 -7.19 25.39
N VAL A 3 30.91 -8.19 25.70
CA VAL A 3 29.71 -8.50 24.90
C VAL A 3 28.79 -7.28 24.79
N TRP A 4 28.65 -6.52 25.87
CA TRP A 4 27.87 -5.28 25.91
C TRP A 4 28.39 -4.20 24.95
N TYR A 5 29.72 -4.05 24.84
CA TYR A 5 30.33 -3.11 23.90
C TYR A 5 30.04 -3.50 22.45
N ALA A 6 30.20 -4.77 22.09
CA ALA A 6 29.90 -5.25 20.74
C ALA A 6 28.41 -5.06 20.37
N PHE A 7 27.51 -5.35 21.31
CA PHE A 7 26.07 -5.17 21.13
C PHE A 7 25.67 -3.70 20.91
N GLY A 8 26.20 -2.78 21.72
CA GLY A 8 25.92 -1.34 21.58
C GLY A 8 26.35 -0.77 20.23
N ASN A 9 27.57 -1.10 19.79
CA ASN A 9 28.07 -0.65 18.48
C ASN A 9 27.25 -1.22 17.31
N LEU A 10 26.74 -2.45 17.44
CA LEU A 10 25.92 -3.09 16.39
C LEU A 10 24.56 -2.43 16.22
N ILE A 11 23.94 -1.97 17.32
CA ILE A 11 22.63 -1.30 17.31
C ILE A 11 22.74 0.21 17.05
N GLY A 12 23.97 0.75 16.99
CA GLY A 12 24.21 2.18 16.82
C GLY A 12 24.04 2.99 18.11
N TYR A 13 24.00 2.33 19.27
CA TYR A 13 24.01 2.98 20.57
C TYR A 13 25.45 3.27 20.98
N GLY A 14 25.78 4.54 21.19
CA GLY A 14 27.09 4.95 21.69
C GLY A 14 27.31 4.42 23.10
N VAL A 15 28.27 3.51 23.26
CA VAL A 15 28.66 2.98 24.57
C VAL A 15 29.98 3.63 24.98
N ASP A 16 30.02 4.27 26.16
CA ASP A 16 31.15 5.04 26.69
C ASP A 16 32.36 4.16 27.07
N PHE A 17 33.01 3.58 26.08
CA PHE A 17 34.24 2.80 26.25
C PHE A 17 35.28 3.24 25.21
N SER A 18 36.40 3.77 25.70
CA SER A 18 37.55 4.14 24.86
C SER A 18 38.40 2.91 24.54
N THR A 19 38.47 2.53 23.27
CA THR A 19 39.45 1.53 22.80
C THR A 19 40.81 2.19 22.60
N ASN A 20 41.78 1.82 23.44
CA ASN A 20 43.11 2.44 23.45
C ASN A 20 44.11 1.81 22.46
N THR A 21 43.78 0.67 21.84
CA THR A 21 44.68 -0.06 20.92
C THR A 21 44.31 0.15 19.44
N ALA A 22 45.30 0.17 18.55
CA ALA A 22 45.10 0.33 17.11
C ALA A 22 44.23 -0.78 16.50
N ALA A 23 44.47 -2.04 16.89
CA ALA A 23 43.65 -3.18 16.49
C ALA A 23 42.20 -3.08 16.98
N GLY A 24 41.98 -2.55 18.21
CA GLY A 24 40.65 -2.33 18.75
C GLY A 24 39.85 -1.30 17.95
N ARG A 25 40.50 -0.22 17.51
CA ARG A 25 39.88 0.82 16.66
C ARG A 25 39.46 0.28 15.30
N LEU A 26 40.28 -0.58 14.68
CA LEU A 26 39.96 -1.21 13.40
C LEU A 26 38.75 -2.15 13.52
N LEU A 27 38.69 -2.95 14.60
CA LEU A 27 37.55 -3.82 14.89
C LEU A 27 36.28 -3.03 15.17
N THR A 28 36.36 -1.95 15.94
CA THR A 28 35.21 -1.05 16.19
C THR A 28 34.70 -0.45 14.87
N ALA A 29 35.59 0.04 14.00
CA ALA A 29 35.19 0.56 12.69
C ALA A 29 34.50 -0.51 11.82
N GLY A 30 35.02 -1.74 11.80
CA GLY A 30 34.37 -2.86 11.11
C GLY A 30 32.99 -3.20 11.68
N LEU A 31 32.84 -3.19 13.01
CA LEU A 31 31.56 -3.42 13.68
C LEU A 31 30.53 -2.32 13.39
N TYR A 32 30.96 -1.05 13.30
CA TYR A 32 30.09 0.05 12.88
C TYR A 32 29.57 -0.15 11.45
N ILE A 33 30.46 -0.50 10.51
CA ILE A 33 30.08 -0.74 9.12
C ILE A 33 29.10 -1.93 9.03
N LEU A 34 29.37 -3.01 9.77
CA LEU A 34 28.48 -4.17 9.82
C LEU A 34 27.09 -3.80 10.40
N GLY A 35 27.06 -3.04 11.50
CA GLY A 35 25.81 -2.57 12.10
C GLY A 35 24.99 -1.70 11.14
N LEU A 36 25.64 -0.76 10.44
CA LEU A 36 24.99 0.07 9.43
C LEU A 36 24.37 -0.76 8.30
N ILE A 37 25.08 -1.77 7.80
CA ILE A 37 24.57 -2.65 6.74
C ILE A 37 23.35 -3.45 7.25
N LEU A 38 23.42 -4.01 8.46
CA LEU A 38 22.30 -4.77 9.04
C LEU A 38 21.04 -3.92 9.22
N VAL A 39 21.18 -2.71 9.79
CA VAL A 39 20.06 -1.79 9.97
C VAL A 39 19.49 -1.35 8.62
N ALA A 40 20.35 -1.08 7.64
CA ALA A 40 19.93 -0.73 6.29
C ALA A 40 19.18 -1.88 5.61
N SER A 41 19.67 -3.12 5.68
CA SER A 41 19.00 -4.30 5.10
C SER A 41 17.66 -4.59 5.78
N TYR A 42 17.58 -4.49 7.11
CA TYR A 42 16.31 -4.65 7.82
C TYR A 42 15.30 -3.56 7.41
N THR A 43 15.75 -2.31 7.34
CA THR A 43 14.91 -1.18 6.91
C THR A 43 14.44 -1.34 5.47
N ALA A 44 15.32 -1.80 4.57
CA ALA A 44 14.98 -2.07 3.17
C ALA A 44 13.96 -3.21 3.03
N ASN A 45 14.14 -4.30 3.79
CA ASN A 45 13.21 -5.43 3.75
C ASN A 45 11.83 -5.02 4.32
N LEU A 46 11.81 -4.26 5.42
CA LEU A 46 10.58 -3.69 5.98
C LEU A 46 9.89 -2.74 4.99
N ALA A 47 10.64 -1.87 4.33
CA ALA A 47 10.09 -0.95 3.32
C ALA A 47 9.53 -1.71 2.09
N SER A 48 10.20 -2.79 1.67
CA SER A 48 9.71 -3.66 0.60
C SER A 48 8.40 -4.33 0.97
N GLU A 49 8.30 -4.91 2.16
CA GLU A 49 7.07 -5.52 2.67
C GLU A 49 5.93 -4.50 2.78
N LEU A 50 6.20 -3.30 3.29
CA LEU A 50 5.20 -2.21 3.34
C LEU A 50 4.72 -1.81 1.94
N THR A 51 5.59 -1.88 0.93
CA THR A 51 5.23 -1.58 -0.46
C THR A 51 4.39 -2.70 -1.06
N ILE A 52 4.73 -3.96 -0.79
CA ILE A 52 3.98 -5.14 -1.26
C ILE A 52 2.60 -5.20 -0.59
N ALA A 53 2.52 -4.98 0.73
CA ALA A 53 1.26 -4.96 1.46
C ALA A 53 0.31 -3.91 0.88
N LYS A 54 0.82 -2.72 0.54
CA LYS A 54 0.03 -1.70 -0.16
C LYS A 54 -0.40 -2.14 -1.56
N SER A 55 0.41 -2.90 -2.29
CA SER A 55 0.09 -3.39 -3.64
C SER A 55 -0.90 -4.55 -3.68
N LYS A 56 -0.93 -5.40 -2.64
CA LYS A 56 -1.75 -6.63 -2.63
C LYS A 56 -3.26 -6.33 -2.70
N ASP A 57 -3.66 -5.21 -2.14
CA ASP A 57 -5.06 -4.75 -2.12
C ASP A 57 -5.49 -4.06 -3.42
N PHE A 58 -4.54 -3.69 -4.30
CA PHE A 58 -4.89 -3.17 -5.61
C PHE A 58 -5.20 -4.32 -6.58
N ILE A 59 -6.32 -4.16 -7.28
CA ILE A 59 -6.64 -4.94 -8.47
C ILE A 59 -5.70 -4.45 -9.56
N SER A 60 -5.00 -5.35 -10.25
CA SER A 60 -4.04 -4.94 -11.29
C SER A 60 -4.69 -4.82 -12.67
N GLY A 61 -5.81 -5.53 -12.90
CA GLY A 61 -6.52 -5.51 -14.18
C GLY A 61 -7.58 -6.59 -14.27
N ILE A 62 -7.99 -6.88 -15.50
CA ILE A 62 -9.08 -7.83 -15.80
C ILE A 62 -8.77 -9.27 -15.35
N ASP A 63 -7.51 -9.69 -15.39
CA ASP A 63 -7.12 -11.06 -15.03
C ASP A 63 -7.39 -11.37 -13.56
N ASP A 64 -7.18 -10.39 -12.66
CA ASP A 64 -7.51 -10.51 -11.25
C ASP A 64 -9.01 -10.76 -11.03
N ILE A 65 -9.86 -10.15 -11.87
CA ILE A 65 -11.32 -10.32 -11.82
C ILE A 65 -11.69 -11.71 -12.33
N LYS A 66 -11.10 -12.16 -13.44
CA LYS A 66 -11.31 -13.50 -14.01
C LYS A 66 -10.87 -14.61 -13.05
N ASN A 67 -9.79 -14.38 -12.29
CA ASN A 67 -9.28 -15.29 -11.27
C ASN A 67 -10.11 -15.28 -9.96
N GLY A 68 -11.17 -14.46 -9.88
CA GLY A 68 -12.08 -14.44 -8.73
C GLY A 68 -11.52 -13.73 -7.49
N LYS A 69 -10.60 -12.78 -7.65
CA LYS A 69 -10.08 -11.96 -6.54
C LYS A 69 -11.18 -11.13 -5.85
N ILE A 70 -12.26 -10.83 -6.58
CA ILE A 70 -13.41 -10.06 -6.11
C ILE A 70 -14.66 -10.94 -6.21
N PRO A 71 -15.53 -10.97 -5.18
CA PRO A 71 -16.78 -11.69 -5.28
C PRO A 71 -17.71 -11.03 -6.31
N PHE A 72 -18.41 -11.84 -7.11
CA PHE A 72 -19.20 -11.36 -8.25
C PHE A 72 -20.28 -10.33 -7.86
N ASN A 73 -20.84 -10.41 -6.65
CA ASN A 73 -21.83 -9.46 -6.14
C ASN A 73 -21.28 -8.04 -5.88
N ARG A 74 -19.96 -7.84 -5.85
CA ARG A 74 -19.31 -6.53 -5.72
C ARG A 74 -18.82 -5.97 -7.05
N ILE A 75 -19.14 -6.64 -8.16
CA ILE A 75 -18.86 -6.17 -9.52
C ILE A 75 -20.13 -5.51 -10.06
N GLY A 76 -20.07 -4.20 -10.30
CA GLY A 76 -21.17 -3.44 -10.91
C GLY A 76 -21.11 -3.46 -12.43
N ILE A 77 -22.23 -3.74 -13.08
CA ILE A 77 -22.32 -3.70 -14.56
C ILE A 77 -23.63 -3.07 -15.00
N LEU A 78 -23.54 -2.17 -15.97
CA LEU A 78 -24.68 -1.50 -16.56
C LEU A 78 -25.49 -2.48 -17.43
N VAL A 79 -26.76 -2.67 -17.09
CA VAL A 79 -27.64 -3.61 -17.80
C VAL A 79 -28.02 -3.05 -19.17
N GLY A 80 -27.95 -3.89 -20.20
CA GLY A 80 -28.27 -3.55 -21.58
C GLY A 80 -27.16 -2.80 -22.32
N ALA A 81 -25.96 -2.74 -21.75
CA ALA A 81 -24.82 -2.03 -22.31
C ALA A 81 -23.76 -3.00 -22.85
N ALA A 82 -22.81 -2.49 -23.65
CA ALA A 82 -21.77 -3.32 -24.27
C ALA A 82 -20.85 -4.02 -23.25
N GLU A 83 -20.73 -3.42 -22.07
CA GLU A 83 -19.98 -3.94 -20.94
C GLU A 83 -20.61 -5.22 -20.36
N GLU A 84 -21.94 -5.34 -20.37
CA GLU A 84 -22.64 -6.57 -19.98
C GLU A 84 -22.31 -7.71 -20.94
N GLU A 85 -22.36 -7.45 -22.25
CA GLU A 85 -22.04 -8.46 -23.26
C GLU A 85 -20.60 -8.97 -23.10
N TYR A 86 -19.64 -8.04 -22.91
CA TYR A 86 -18.25 -8.40 -22.66
C TYR A 86 -18.10 -9.26 -21.40
N TYR A 87 -18.70 -8.85 -20.28
CA TYR A 87 -18.59 -9.56 -19.01
C TYR A 87 -19.18 -10.97 -19.09
N LEU A 88 -20.35 -11.10 -19.72
CA LEU A 88 -20.99 -12.40 -19.91
C LEU A 88 -20.15 -13.31 -20.80
N ARG A 89 -19.51 -12.79 -21.84
CA ARG A 89 -18.68 -13.58 -22.74
C ARG A 89 -17.33 -13.99 -22.11
N GLU A 90 -16.66 -13.07 -21.43
CA GLU A 90 -15.22 -13.20 -21.11
C GLU A 90 -14.91 -13.45 -19.63
N VAL A 91 -15.85 -13.19 -18.73
CA VAL A 91 -15.60 -13.22 -17.27
C VAL A 91 -16.50 -14.23 -16.56
N SER A 92 -17.80 -14.21 -16.84
CA SER A 92 -18.80 -15.00 -16.11
C SER A 92 -19.36 -16.20 -16.88
N GLU A 93 -18.86 -16.44 -18.11
CA GLU A 93 -19.27 -17.56 -18.96
C GLU A 93 -20.80 -17.66 -19.14
N GLY A 94 -21.46 -16.51 -19.27
CA GLY A 94 -22.91 -16.37 -19.47
C GLY A 94 -23.73 -16.23 -18.20
N ASN A 95 -23.11 -16.25 -17.01
CA ASN A 95 -23.82 -16.12 -15.74
C ASN A 95 -24.04 -14.66 -15.33
N LYS A 96 -25.29 -14.28 -15.02
CA LYS A 96 -25.65 -12.95 -14.51
C LYS A 96 -25.49 -12.88 -12.98
N ASN A 97 -24.25 -13.02 -12.51
CA ASN A 97 -23.88 -13.04 -11.09
C ASN A 97 -23.34 -11.68 -10.56
N TYR A 98 -23.42 -10.63 -11.37
CA TYR A 98 -22.96 -9.27 -11.06
C TYR A 98 -24.06 -8.40 -10.40
N TYR A 99 -23.67 -7.27 -9.83
CA TYR A 99 -24.58 -6.26 -9.31
C TYR A 99 -25.16 -5.41 -10.46
N PRO A 100 -26.48 -5.47 -10.73
CA PRO A 100 -27.07 -4.80 -11.88
C PRO A 100 -27.16 -3.28 -11.63
N LEU A 101 -26.57 -2.50 -12.53
CA LEU A 101 -26.66 -1.05 -12.52
C LEU A 101 -27.68 -0.57 -13.56
N THR A 102 -28.54 0.38 -13.14
CA THR A 102 -29.59 0.95 -13.99
C THR A 102 -29.13 2.19 -14.76
N SER A 103 -28.17 2.93 -14.22
CA SER A 103 -27.66 4.18 -14.82
C SER A 103 -26.21 4.43 -14.44
N ARG A 104 -25.53 5.31 -15.18
CA ARG A 104 -24.16 5.74 -14.85
C ARG A 104 -24.10 6.53 -13.55
N ALA A 105 -25.15 7.27 -13.18
CA ALA A 105 -25.20 7.94 -11.88
C ALA A 105 -25.22 6.91 -10.75
N HIS A 106 -26.07 5.89 -10.87
CA HIS A 106 -26.14 4.79 -9.92
C HIS A 106 -24.82 4.00 -9.82
N LEU A 107 -24.07 3.88 -10.92
CA LEU A 107 -22.72 3.30 -10.95
C LEU A 107 -21.78 4.04 -10.00
N TYR A 108 -21.63 5.36 -10.17
CA TYR A 108 -20.71 6.16 -9.36
C TYR A 108 -21.18 6.26 -7.90
N GLU A 109 -22.48 6.40 -7.66
CA GLU A 109 -23.05 6.36 -6.31
C GLU A 109 -22.75 5.04 -5.59
N SER A 110 -22.91 3.90 -6.29
CA SER A 110 -22.66 2.57 -5.71
C SER A 110 -21.17 2.34 -5.41
N LEU A 111 -20.27 2.86 -6.24
CA LEU A 111 -18.82 2.83 -6.00
C LEU A 111 -18.45 3.69 -4.77
N LEU A 112 -18.95 4.92 -4.70
CA LEU A 112 -18.66 5.82 -3.58
C LEU A 112 -19.27 5.35 -2.26
N ALA A 113 -20.42 4.69 -2.31
CA ALA A 113 -21.05 4.07 -1.14
C ALA A 113 -20.35 2.76 -0.70
N GLY A 114 -19.39 2.24 -1.48
CA GLY A 114 -18.72 0.97 -1.19
C GLY A 114 -19.61 -0.27 -1.32
N ILE A 115 -20.72 -0.17 -2.05
CA ILE A 115 -21.62 -1.30 -2.34
C ILE A 115 -20.95 -2.24 -3.35
N ILE A 116 -20.30 -1.65 -4.35
CA ILE A 116 -19.50 -2.32 -5.36
C ILE A 116 -18.05 -1.83 -5.28
N ASP A 117 -17.10 -2.70 -5.61
CA ASP A 117 -15.67 -2.38 -5.59
C ASP A 117 -15.16 -1.96 -6.96
N ILE A 118 -15.76 -2.51 -8.01
CA ILE A 118 -15.34 -2.31 -9.39
C ILE A 118 -16.54 -2.25 -10.33
N SER A 119 -16.41 -1.46 -11.37
CA SER A 119 -17.37 -1.41 -12.47
C SER A 119 -16.65 -1.38 -13.80
N PHE A 120 -17.30 -1.94 -14.82
CA PHE A 120 -16.83 -1.91 -16.21
C PHE A 120 -17.44 -0.68 -16.90
N THR A 121 -16.63 0.05 -17.67
CA THR A 121 -17.03 1.29 -18.35
C THR A 121 -15.96 1.67 -19.38
N ASP A 122 -16.33 2.50 -20.36
CA ASP A 122 -15.41 2.98 -21.41
C ASP A 122 -14.29 3.86 -20.83
N SER A 123 -13.06 3.69 -21.34
CA SER A 123 -11.87 4.38 -20.84
C SER A 123 -12.01 5.91 -20.86
N GLY A 124 -12.49 6.49 -21.98
CA GLY A 124 -12.63 7.95 -22.10
C GLY A 124 -13.64 8.55 -21.11
N ILE A 125 -14.83 7.95 -20.99
CA ILE A 125 -15.86 8.42 -20.04
C ILE A 125 -15.31 8.38 -18.61
N SER A 126 -14.59 7.30 -18.30
CA SER A 126 -14.09 7.03 -16.96
C SER A 126 -12.91 7.93 -16.61
N GLU A 127 -11.99 8.16 -17.55
CA GLU A 127 -10.88 9.12 -17.41
C GLU A 127 -11.40 10.52 -17.12
N TYR A 128 -12.40 10.96 -17.89
CA TYR A 128 -13.02 12.26 -17.63
C TYR A 128 -13.70 12.31 -16.26
N ALA A 129 -14.48 11.29 -15.91
CA ALA A 129 -15.22 11.24 -14.66
C ALA A 129 -14.29 11.21 -13.43
N THR A 130 -13.23 10.41 -13.43
CA THR A 130 -12.29 10.32 -12.30
C THR A 130 -11.41 11.57 -12.18
N ASN A 131 -11.01 12.18 -13.31
CA ASN A 131 -10.13 13.35 -13.28
C ASN A 131 -10.85 14.68 -12.98
N ASN A 132 -12.16 14.75 -13.23
CA ASN A 132 -12.91 16.01 -13.14
C ASN A 132 -14.09 16.02 -12.16
N ILE A 133 -14.71 14.87 -11.88
CA ILE A 133 -15.96 14.80 -11.11
C ILE A 133 -15.76 14.01 -9.81
N TYR A 134 -15.22 12.80 -9.91
CA TYR A 134 -15.12 11.84 -8.82
C TYR A 134 -13.66 11.56 -8.46
N CYS A 135 -13.01 12.52 -7.80
CA CYS A 135 -11.59 12.45 -7.44
C CYS A 135 -11.22 11.29 -6.49
N ASN A 136 -12.21 10.72 -5.80
CA ASN A 136 -12.01 9.59 -4.89
C ASN A 136 -11.96 8.24 -5.61
N LEU A 137 -12.26 8.22 -6.91
CA LEU A 137 -12.24 7.02 -7.72
C LEU A 137 -10.99 7.01 -8.60
N THR A 138 -10.46 5.82 -8.83
CA THR A 138 -9.28 5.60 -9.66
C THR A 138 -9.58 4.63 -10.79
N LEU A 139 -8.94 4.86 -11.93
CA LEU A 139 -8.92 3.89 -13.03
C LEU A 139 -7.92 2.79 -12.72
N ILE A 140 -8.30 1.55 -13.02
CA ILE A 140 -7.52 0.36 -12.70
C ILE A 140 -7.22 -0.43 -13.97
N GLY A 141 -5.95 -0.82 -14.11
CA GLY A 141 -5.48 -1.71 -15.16
C GLY A 141 -5.38 -1.05 -16.54
N ASN A 142 -5.16 -1.90 -17.54
CA ASN A 142 -5.05 -1.52 -18.95
C ASN A 142 -6.36 -1.83 -19.69
N ASP A 143 -6.55 -1.16 -20.84
CA ASP A 143 -7.67 -1.44 -21.74
C ASP A 143 -7.67 -2.92 -22.18
N PHE A 144 -8.77 -3.62 -21.89
CA PHE A 144 -8.91 -5.07 -22.13
C PHE A 144 -9.84 -5.43 -23.30
N ASN A 145 -10.74 -4.52 -23.70
CA ASN A 145 -11.65 -4.71 -24.83
C ASN A 145 -11.55 -3.52 -25.78
N LYS A 146 -10.58 -3.56 -26.69
CA LYS A 146 -10.29 -2.46 -27.60
C LYS A 146 -11.43 -2.31 -28.63
N GLY A 147 -12.34 -1.39 -28.35
CA GLY A 147 -13.35 -0.91 -29.27
C GLY A 147 -12.97 0.43 -29.88
N ALA A 148 -13.67 0.83 -30.95
CA ALA A 148 -13.57 2.16 -31.52
C ALA A 148 -14.97 2.79 -31.59
N PHE A 149 -15.06 4.07 -31.23
CA PHE A 149 -16.27 4.85 -31.49
C PHE A 149 -16.33 5.22 -32.97
N GLY A 150 -17.52 5.10 -33.54
CA GLY A 150 -17.79 5.43 -34.94
C GLY A 150 -19.10 6.20 -35.08
N ILE A 151 -19.19 6.98 -36.15
CA ILE A 151 -20.44 7.65 -36.53
C ILE A 151 -21.17 6.70 -37.48
N VAL A 152 -22.41 6.34 -37.13
CA VAL A 152 -23.23 5.45 -37.97
C VAL A 152 -24.07 6.30 -38.92
N THR A 153 -23.99 5.98 -40.21
CA THR A 153 -24.74 6.66 -41.27
C THR A 153 -25.71 5.68 -41.96
N PRO A 154 -26.79 6.17 -42.59
CA PRO A 154 -27.66 5.32 -43.39
C PRO A 154 -26.89 4.62 -44.51
N ARG A 155 -27.33 3.42 -44.86
CA ARG A 155 -26.75 2.68 -45.98
C ARG A 155 -26.85 3.52 -47.26
N GLU A 156 -25.77 3.57 -48.02
CA GLU A 156 -25.66 4.31 -49.30
C GLU A 156 -25.88 5.83 -49.16
N TRP A 157 -25.55 6.41 -48.01
CA TRP A 157 -25.57 7.86 -47.84
C TRP A 157 -24.53 8.54 -48.73
N LEU A 158 -24.98 9.50 -49.56
CA LEU A 158 -24.17 10.19 -50.57
C LEU A 158 -22.88 10.82 -50.00
N TYR A 159 -22.90 11.29 -48.74
CA TYR A 159 -21.79 12.00 -48.10
C TYR A 159 -20.95 11.12 -47.17
N ALA A 160 -21.18 9.79 -47.13
CA ALA A 160 -20.44 8.92 -46.23
C ALA A 160 -18.92 8.98 -46.48
N GLN A 161 -18.52 8.95 -47.76
CA GLN A 161 -17.10 9.02 -48.14
C GLN A 161 -16.49 10.40 -47.80
N ASP A 162 -17.22 11.48 -48.09
CA ASP A 162 -16.76 12.83 -47.77
C ASP A 162 -16.60 13.01 -46.25
N LEU A 163 -17.51 12.46 -45.44
CA LEU A 163 -17.41 12.49 -43.98
C LEU A 163 -16.13 11.79 -43.49
N ASP A 164 -15.86 10.57 -43.98
CA ASP A 164 -14.68 9.81 -43.58
C ASP A 164 -13.37 10.52 -43.94
N VAL A 165 -13.28 11.08 -45.14
CA VAL A 165 -12.11 11.85 -45.59
C VAL A 165 -11.89 13.09 -44.73
N ASN A 166 -12.96 13.81 -44.37
CA ASN A 166 -12.85 14.98 -43.50
C ASN A 166 -12.45 14.60 -42.07
N ILE A 167 -12.95 13.49 -41.53
CA ILE A 167 -12.52 12.99 -40.20
C ILE A 167 -11.04 12.61 -40.24
N LEU A 168 -10.57 11.97 -41.31
CA LEU A 168 -9.15 11.66 -41.48
C LEU A 168 -8.30 12.93 -41.54
N SER A 169 -8.74 13.94 -42.28
CA SER A 169 -8.06 15.24 -42.35
C SER A 169 -7.94 15.91 -40.97
N LEU A 170 -8.99 15.86 -40.15
CA LEU A 170 -8.96 16.36 -38.76
C LEU A 170 -8.01 15.59 -37.84
N ARG A 171 -7.79 14.30 -38.12
CA ARG A 171 -6.80 13.48 -37.40
C ARG A 171 -5.38 13.86 -37.82
N GLU A 172 -5.13 13.99 -39.14
CA GLU A 172 -3.82 14.32 -39.69
C GLU A 172 -3.37 15.75 -39.36
N SER A 173 -4.31 16.70 -39.31
CA SER A 173 -4.03 18.08 -38.89
C SER A 173 -3.71 18.20 -37.39
N GLY A 174 -4.05 17.18 -36.59
CA GLY A 174 -3.93 17.21 -35.13
C GLY A 174 -5.11 17.88 -34.42
N ASP A 175 -6.16 18.30 -35.12
CA ASP A 175 -7.32 18.97 -34.53
C ASP A 175 -8.06 18.06 -33.53
N LEU A 176 -8.17 16.76 -33.84
CA LEU A 176 -8.76 15.79 -32.90
C LEU A 176 -7.93 15.65 -31.61
N GLU A 177 -6.61 15.71 -31.70
CA GLU A 177 -5.75 15.66 -30.51
C GLU A 177 -5.87 16.95 -29.70
N ASN A 178 -5.95 18.10 -30.35
CA ASN A 178 -6.23 19.38 -29.69
C ASN A 178 -7.56 19.35 -28.93
N LEU A 179 -8.61 18.76 -29.52
CA LEU A 179 -9.89 18.56 -28.85
C LEU A 179 -9.76 17.61 -27.66
N ARG A 180 -9.05 16.49 -27.82
CA ARG A 180 -8.80 15.54 -26.72
C ARG A 180 -8.12 16.25 -25.55
N ASN A 181 -7.04 16.97 -25.81
CA ASN A 181 -6.28 17.66 -24.76
C ASN A 181 -7.13 18.71 -24.05
N LYS A 182 -7.92 19.47 -24.82
CA LYS A 182 -8.85 20.45 -24.27
C LYS A 182 -9.88 19.86 -23.31
N TRP A 183 -10.41 18.67 -23.61
CA TRP A 183 -11.51 18.08 -22.83
C TRP A 183 -11.07 17.06 -21.77
N PHE A 184 -9.94 16.37 -21.97
CA PHE A 184 -9.52 15.24 -21.11
C PHE A 184 -8.24 15.51 -20.30
N GLU A 185 -7.32 16.38 -20.74
CA GLU A 185 -6.09 16.64 -19.98
C GLU A 185 -6.30 17.59 -18.78
N VAL A 186 -7.35 18.40 -18.80
CA VAL A 186 -7.67 19.27 -17.66
C VAL A 186 -8.11 18.39 -16.50
N LYS A 187 -7.33 18.42 -15.42
CA LYS A 187 -7.63 17.73 -14.16
C LYS A 187 -8.13 18.74 -13.15
N ASN A 188 -9.44 18.75 -12.89
CA ASN A 188 -10.02 19.59 -11.83
C ASN A 188 -9.81 19.00 -10.43
N CYS A 189 -9.51 17.70 -10.34
CA CYS A 189 -9.10 17.09 -9.09
C CYS A 189 -7.71 17.60 -8.68
N LEU A 190 -7.67 18.47 -7.66
CA LEU A 190 -6.43 18.79 -6.96
C LEU A 190 -5.86 17.49 -6.39
N ASN A 191 -4.55 17.28 -6.52
CA ASN A 191 -3.78 16.21 -5.87
C ASN A 191 -3.91 16.34 -4.35
N SER A 192 -5.08 16.00 -3.82
CA SER A 192 -5.44 16.05 -2.40
C SER A 192 -5.41 14.67 -1.77
N PHE A 193 -5.06 13.63 -2.55
CA PHE A 193 -4.70 12.32 -2.04
C PHE A 193 -3.21 12.28 -1.66
N GLU A 194 -2.78 13.18 -0.77
CA GLU A 194 -1.87 12.75 0.28
C GLU A 194 -2.73 12.05 1.34
N ALA A 195 -3.27 10.87 1.01
CA ALA A 195 -3.63 9.92 2.04
C ALA A 195 -2.33 9.68 2.81
N SER A 196 -2.19 10.33 3.96
CA SER A 196 -0.99 10.26 4.79
C SER A 196 -0.57 8.80 4.85
N THR A 197 0.59 8.50 4.28
CA THR A 197 1.21 7.17 4.27
C THR A 197 1.74 6.82 5.66
N ALA A 198 1.02 7.25 6.70
CA ALA A 198 1.32 7.02 8.08
C ALA A 198 1.05 5.55 8.38
N ILE A 199 2.09 4.90 8.89
CA ILE A 199 1.98 3.54 9.40
C ILE A 199 0.98 3.58 10.57
N GLY A 200 -0.10 2.80 10.47
CA GLY A 200 -1.11 2.69 11.53
C GLY A 200 -0.53 2.11 12.82
N ILE A 201 -1.09 2.50 13.97
CA ILE A 201 -0.59 2.08 15.29
C ILE A 201 -0.66 0.56 15.50
N GLU A 202 -1.54 -0.12 14.78
CA GLU A 202 -1.69 -1.57 14.78
C GLU A 202 -0.41 -2.28 14.33
N ALA A 203 0.26 -1.75 13.30
CA ALA A 203 1.49 -2.34 12.75
C ALA A 203 2.67 -2.26 13.73
N VAL A 204 2.66 -1.31 14.67
CA VAL A 204 3.72 -1.11 15.68
C VAL A 204 3.32 -1.61 17.08
N SER A 205 2.07 -2.06 17.26
CA SER A 205 1.53 -2.49 18.57
C SER A 205 2.35 -3.62 19.22
N GLY A 206 2.84 -4.57 18.43
CA GLY A 206 3.70 -5.66 18.90
C GLY A 206 5.00 -5.17 19.54
N LEU A 207 5.59 -4.08 19.01
CA LEU A 207 6.82 -3.50 19.56
C LEU A 207 6.59 -2.94 20.97
N PHE A 208 5.46 -2.25 21.17
CA PHE A 208 5.07 -1.71 22.49
C PHE A 208 4.83 -2.81 23.52
N LEU A 209 4.22 -3.93 23.12
CA LEU A 209 4.01 -5.08 24.00
C LEU A 209 5.33 -5.70 24.46
N VAL A 210 6.26 -5.94 23.53
CA VAL A 210 7.59 -6.49 23.85
C VAL A 210 8.35 -5.57 24.80
N PHE A 211 8.32 -4.26 24.54
CA PHE A 211 8.95 -3.26 25.41
C PHE A 211 8.34 -3.29 26.83
N GLY A 212 7.01 -3.38 26.93
CA GLY A 212 6.32 -3.50 28.23
C GLY A 212 6.74 -4.74 29.02
N VAL A 213 6.86 -5.89 28.36
CA VAL A 213 7.31 -7.14 29.01
C VAL A 213 8.75 -7.02 29.52
N ILE A 214 9.65 -6.40 28.74
CA ILE A 214 11.05 -6.19 29.14
C ILE A 214 11.14 -5.27 30.36
N ILE A 215 10.36 -4.20 30.42
CA ILE A 215 10.31 -3.31 31.59
C ILE A 215 9.87 -4.07 32.84
N ILE A 216 8.81 -4.87 32.74
CA ILE A 216 8.30 -5.65 33.87
C ILE A 216 9.34 -6.65 34.34
N LEU A 217 9.97 -7.40 33.44
CA LEU A 217 11.04 -8.34 33.78
C LEU A 217 12.22 -7.65 34.46
N SER A 218 12.63 -6.47 33.95
CA SER A 218 13.71 -5.67 34.55
C SER A 218 13.36 -5.24 35.98
N LEU A 219 12.14 -4.75 36.22
CA LEU A 219 11.67 -4.37 37.56
C LEU A 219 11.65 -5.57 38.52
N VAL A 220 11.17 -6.73 38.05
CA VAL A 220 11.14 -7.97 38.85
C VAL A 220 12.55 -8.41 39.23
N LEU A 221 13.49 -8.43 38.28
CA LEU A 221 14.88 -8.78 38.54
C LEU A 221 15.55 -7.81 39.49
N PHE A 222 15.29 -6.50 39.34
CA PHE A 222 15.83 -5.47 40.23
C PHE A 222 15.33 -5.66 41.67
N VAL A 223 14.03 -5.86 41.86
CA VAL A 223 13.43 -6.10 43.17
C VAL A 223 13.95 -7.41 43.77
N TRP A 224 14.05 -8.48 42.96
CA TRP A 224 14.55 -9.77 43.42
C TRP A 224 16.02 -9.70 43.86
N THR A 225 16.88 -9.07 43.06
CA THR A 225 18.29 -8.87 43.38
C THR A 225 18.47 -8.00 44.62
N LYS A 226 17.71 -6.91 44.74
CA LYS A 226 17.73 -6.05 45.92
C LYS A 226 17.25 -6.78 47.17
N ARG A 227 16.18 -7.57 47.06
CA ARG A 227 15.67 -8.40 48.18
C ARG A 227 16.67 -9.47 48.58
N HIS A 228 17.37 -10.08 47.63
CA HIS A 228 18.40 -11.07 47.94
C HIS A 228 19.61 -10.44 48.62
N ASN A 229 20.09 -9.29 48.14
CA ASN A 229 21.18 -8.55 48.77
C ASN A 229 20.83 -8.06 50.18
N ILE A 230 19.59 -7.59 50.41
CA ILE A 230 19.14 -7.21 51.76
C ILE A 230 19.08 -8.44 52.68
N LYS A 231 18.55 -9.58 52.20
CA LYS A 231 18.54 -10.82 52.99
C LYS A 231 19.94 -11.32 53.33
N ASN A 232 20.87 -11.28 52.38
CA ASN A 232 22.26 -11.69 52.58
C ASN A 232 23.01 -10.72 53.51
N GLY A 233 22.75 -9.40 53.40
CA GLY A 233 23.29 -8.40 54.31
C GLY A 233 22.75 -8.51 55.74
N LEU A 234 21.46 -8.82 55.91
CA LEU A 234 20.85 -9.06 57.22
C LEU A 234 21.39 -10.35 57.86
N PHE A 235 21.61 -11.40 57.05
CA PHE A 235 22.20 -12.66 57.50
C PHE A 235 23.66 -12.48 57.95
N LEU A 236 24.45 -11.66 57.24
CA LEU A 236 25.81 -11.28 57.64
C LEU A 236 25.83 -10.44 58.92
N LEU A 237 24.91 -9.49 59.10
CA LEU A 237 24.81 -8.70 60.33
C LEU A 237 24.42 -9.54 61.55
N ILE A 238 23.50 -10.50 61.40
CA ILE A 238 23.13 -11.46 62.45
C ILE A 238 24.31 -12.39 62.77
N TYR A 239 25.04 -12.87 61.76
CA TYR A 239 26.23 -13.71 61.95
C TYR A 239 27.38 -12.98 62.66
N ILE A 240 27.58 -11.68 62.38
CA ILE A 240 28.56 -10.82 63.07
C ILE A 240 28.09 -10.53 64.51
N TYR A 241 26.80 -10.25 64.72
CA TYR A 241 26.25 -9.99 66.06
C TYR A 241 26.36 -11.20 66.98
N ILE A 242 26.13 -12.42 66.47
CA ILE A 242 26.26 -13.68 67.22
C ILE A 242 27.73 -13.99 67.55
N ASN A 243 28.68 -13.71 66.65
CA ASN A 243 30.12 -13.90 66.91
C ASN A 243 30.74 -12.83 67.83
N PHE A 244 30.08 -11.68 68.03
CA PHE A 244 30.57 -10.62 68.93
C PHE A 244 30.08 -10.77 70.38
N GLN A 245 29.11 -11.66 70.63
CA GLN A 245 28.58 -11.98 71.97
C GLN A 245 29.16 -13.27 72.60
N LEU A 246 30.15 -13.90 71.96
CA LEU A 246 30.98 -15.00 72.50
C LEU A 246 32.39 -14.49 72.79
#